data_AF-A0A7L1LT48-F1
#
_entry.id   AF-A0A7L1LT48-F1
#
_cell.length_a   1.000
_cell.length_b   1.000
_cell.length_c   1.000
_cell.angle_alpha   90.00
_cell.angle_beta   90.00
_cell.angle_gamma   90.00
#
_symmetry.space_group_name_H-M   'P 1'
#
loop_
_entity.id
_entity.type
_entity.pdbx_description
1 polymer ?
#
loop_
_entity_poly.entity_id
_entity_poly.type
_entity_poly.pdbx_seq_one_letter_code
_entity_poly.pdbx_strand_id
1 'polypeptide(L)' 'TGIAHSSTGQAVVERANCTLKDYLARQKQDGSNDISSRLNKVLFTLNYLSLSEDREEPAVVIHHMAIKEGRPQAIAGL' A
#
# COMPACT_ATOMS: atom_id res chain seq x y z
N THR A 1 18.97 3.83 -1.59
CA THR A 1 17.95 4.61 -0.86
C THR A 1 18.31 6.08 -0.99
N GLY A 2 17.44 6.89 -1.60
CA GLY A 2 17.71 8.28 -1.95
C GLY A 2 17.65 9.24 -0.74
N ILE A 3 18.22 10.42 -0.93
CA ILE A 3 18.35 11.52 0.04
C ILE A 3 17.04 11.77 0.79
N ALA A 4 17.08 11.82 2.13
CA ALA A 4 15.94 12.24 2.94
C ALA A 4 15.46 13.62 2.45
N HIS A 5 14.16 13.77 2.20
CA HIS A 5 13.52 14.98 1.64
C HIS A 5 13.66 15.21 0.12
N SER A 6 14.21 14.26 -0.65
CA SER A 6 14.06 14.29 -2.11
C SER A 6 12.65 13.83 -2.50
N SER A 7 11.78 14.78 -2.87
CA SER A 7 10.38 14.54 -3.30
C SER A 7 10.28 13.52 -4.44
N THR A 8 11.24 13.53 -5.37
CA THR A 8 11.27 12.61 -6.51
C THR A 8 11.53 11.16 -6.08
N GLY A 9 12.30 10.94 -5.01
CA GLY A 9 12.62 9.60 -4.50
C GLY A 9 11.52 8.95 -3.65
N GLN A 10 10.49 9.71 -3.24
CA GLN A 10 9.42 9.24 -2.35
C GLN A 10 8.03 9.26 -2.99
N ALA A 11 7.92 9.61 -4.28
CA ALA A 11 6.64 9.72 -4.98
C ALA A 11 5.75 8.47 -4.86
N VAL A 12 6.35 7.27 -4.82
CA VAL A 12 5.62 6.00 -4.61
C VAL A 12 4.98 5.94 -3.22
N VAL A 13 5.72 6.35 -2.18
CA VAL A 13 5.23 6.40 -0.79
C VAL A 13 4.14 7.45 -0.64
N GLU A 14 4.32 8.62 -1.25
CA GLU A 14 3.31 9.68 -1.23
C GLU A 14 2.01 9.25 -1.92
N ARG A 15 2.10 8.61 -3.10
CA ARG A 15 0.93 8.06 -3.80
C ARG A 15 0.21 6.99 -2.98
N ALA A 16 0.95 6.11 -2.33
CA ALA A 16 0.39 5.10 -1.43
C ALA A 16 -0.34 5.75 -0.25
N ASN A 17 0.24 6.80 0.35
CA ASN A 17 -0.38 7.55 1.43
C ASN A 17 -1.65 8.29 1.00
N CYS A 18 -1.67 8.87 -0.21
CA CYS A 18 -2.89 9.48 -0.77
C CYS A 18 -4.00 8.43 -0.92
N THR A 19 -3.69 7.28 -1.52
CA THR A 19 -4.65 6.18 -1.70
C THR A 19 -5.21 5.68 -0.36
N LEU A 20 -4.35 5.53 0.65
CA LEU A 20 -4.76 5.13 2.00
C LEU A 20 -5.75 6.13 2.62
N LYS A 21 -5.47 7.44 2.51
CA LYS A 21 -6.35 8.50 3.01
C LYS A 21 -7.71 8.49 2.30
N ASP A 22 -7.73 8.28 0.98
CA ASP A 22 -8.96 8.21 0.20
C ASP A 22 -9.85 7.03 0.64
N TYR A 23 -9.27 5.85 0.83
CA TYR A 23 -10.01 4.68 1.32
C TYR A 23 -10.53 4.89 2.75
N LEU A 24 -9.71 5.49 3.63
CA LEU A 24 -10.13 5.85 4.99
C LEU A 24 -11.30 6.85 4.99
N ALA A 25 -11.30 7.81 4.07
CA ALA A 25 -12.38 8.78 3.93
C ALA A 25 -13.68 8.11 3.45
N ARG A 26 -13.58 7.18 2.49
CA ARG A 26 -14.73 6.40 1.98
C ARG A 26 -15.35 5.51 3.05
N GLN A 27 -14.54 4.84 3.85
CA GLN A 27 -15.02 3.96 4.93
C GLN A 27 -15.54 4.72 6.17
N LYS A 28 -15.40 6.05 6.23
CA LYS A 28 -15.92 6.87 7.35
C LYS A 28 -17.46 6.82 7.43
N GLN A 29 -18.15 6.39 6.38
CA GLN A 29 -19.61 6.23 6.38
C GLN A 29 -20.10 5.04 7.23
N ASP A 30 -19.23 4.09 7.57
CA ASP A 30 -19.63 2.81 8.19
C ASP A 30 -19.84 2.89 9.72
N GLY A 31 -19.89 4.09 10.29
CA GLY A 31 -20.27 4.35 11.69
C GLY A 31 -19.33 3.81 12.78
N SER A 32 -18.32 3.00 12.43
CA SER A 32 -17.37 2.46 13.40
C SER A 32 -16.41 3.55 13.88
N ASN A 33 -16.51 3.91 15.16
CA ASN A 33 -15.69 4.95 15.79
C ASN A 33 -14.25 4.46 16.11
N ASP A 34 -13.97 3.16 15.98
CA ASP A 34 -12.63 2.62 16.18
C ASP A 34 -11.75 2.84 14.95
N ILE A 35 -10.80 3.77 15.08
CA ILE A 35 -9.82 4.13 14.05
C ILE A 35 -8.95 2.92 13.67
N SER A 36 -8.63 2.06 14.64
CA SER A 36 -7.74 0.90 14.44
C SER A 36 -8.40 -0.17 13.58
N SER A 37 -9.64 -0.55 13.90
CA SER A 37 -10.43 -1.48 13.10
C SER A 37 -10.64 -0.96 11.68
N ARG A 38 -10.95 0.34 11.53
CA ARG A 38 -11.07 0.96 10.20
C ARG A 38 -9.76 0.90 9.41
N LEU A 39 -8.64 1.24 10.04
CA LEU A 39 -7.34 1.16 9.39
C LEU A 39 -7.01 -0.28 8.97
N ASN A 40 -7.26 -1.27 9.83
CA ASN A 40 -7.05 -2.68 9.51
C ASN A 40 -7.90 -3.14 8.32
N LYS A 41 -9.18 -2.73 8.25
CA LYS A 41 -10.05 -3.02 7.11
C LYS A 41 -9.48 -2.44 5.81
N VAL A 42 -9.09 -1.17 5.82
CA VAL A 42 -8.49 -0.53 4.63
C VAL A 42 -7.20 -1.23 4.21
N LEU A 43 -6.31 -1.51 5.16
CA LEU A 43 -5.06 -2.20 4.86
C LEU A 43 -5.31 -3.62 4.34
N PHE A 44 -6.30 -4.32 4.88
CA PHE A 44 -6.68 -5.64 4.37
C PHE A 44 -7.17 -5.54 2.93
N THR A 45 -8.08 -4.61 2.63
CA THR A 45 -8.56 -4.39 1.26
C THR A 45 -7.38 -4.09 0.32
N LEU A 46 -6.55 -3.09 0.64
CA LEU A 46 -5.47 -2.66 -0.24
C LEU A 46 -4.40 -3.74 -0.46
N ASN A 47 -4.08 -4.54 0.57
CA ASN A 47 -2.98 -5.51 0.47
C ASN A 47 -3.41 -6.90 -0.02
N TYR A 48 -4.67 -7.29 0.21
CA TYR A 48 -5.15 -8.66 -0.04
C TYR A 48 -6.24 -8.74 -1.10
N LEU A 49 -7.03 -7.68 -1.29
CA LEU A 49 -8.22 -7.72 -2.15
C LEU A 49 -8.13 -6.79 -3.37
N SER A 50 -7.27 -5.79 -3.33
CA SER A 50 -7.08 -4.83 -4.42
C SER A 50 -5.96 -5.29 -5.36
N LEU A 51 -6.27 -5.28 -6.66
CA LEU A 51 -5.28 -5.34 -7.72
C LEU A 51 -4.97 -3.92 -8.19
N SER A 52 -3.70 -3.62 -8.41
CA SER A 52 -3.31 -2.38 -9.09
C SER A 52 -3.53 -2.54 -10.59
N GLU A 53 -3.81 -1.47 -11.33
CA GLU A 53 -4.16 -1.54 -12.76
C GLU A 53 -3.13 -2.32 -13.61
N ASP A 54 -1.85 -2.28 -13.22
CA ASP A 54 -0.75 -2.97 -13.91
C ASP A 54 -0.32 -4.29 -13.24
N ARG A 55 -1.08 -4.80 -12.26
CA ARG A 55 -0.70 -5.98 -11.47
C ARG A 55 -1.81 -7.03 -11.49
N GLU A 56 -1.45 -8.24 -11.90
CA GLU A 56 -2.35 -9.40 -11.89
C GLU A 56 -2.52 -10.00 -10.49
N GLU A 57 -1.60 -9.70 -9.57
CA GLU A 57 -1.54 -10.29 -8.23
C GLU A 57 -1.64 -9.23 -7.12
N PRO A 58 -2.28 -9.55 -5.98
CA PRO A 58 -2.33 -8.65 -4.83
C PRO A 58 -0.96 -8.38 -4.22
N ALA A 59 -0.82 -7.27 -3.51
CA ALA A 59 0.44 -6.86 -2.90
C ALA A 59 1.04 -7.92 -1.97
N VAL A 60 0.20 -8.65 -1.22
CA VAL A 60 0.66 -9.75 -0.36
C VAL A 60 1.34 -10.88 -1.14
N VAL A 61 0.82 -11.25 -2.32
CA VAL A 61 1.38 -12.34 -3.14
C VAL A 61 2.71 -11.88 -3.73
N ILE A 62 2.75 -10.68 -4.31
CA ILE A 62 3.98 -10.09 -4.86
C ILE A 62 5.07 -10.01 -3.78
N HIS A 63 4.71 -9.56 -2.58
CA HIS A 63 5.63 -9.46 -1.45
C HIS A 63 6.14 -10.84 -1.00
N HIS A 64 5.25 -11.81 -0.87
CA HIS A 64 5.61 -13.17 -0.50
C HIS A 64 6.58 -13.81 -1.51
N MET A 65 6.31 -13.64 -2.82
CA MET A 65 7.18 -14.15 -3.87
C MET A 65 8.55 -13.46 -3.85
N ALA A 66 8.60 -12.14 -3.67
CA ALA A 66 9.87 -11.41 -3.56
C ALA A 66 10.73 -11.90 -2.39
N ILE A 67 10.13 -12.15 -1.22
CA ILE A 67 10.81 -12.74 -0.06
C ILE A 67 11.30 -14.15 -0.38
N LYS A 68 10.44 -14.99 -0.98
CA LYS A 68 10.76 -16.38 -1.33
C LYS A 68 11.93 -16.47 -2.30
N GLU A 69 12.05 -15.53 -3.24
CA GLU A 69 13.12 -15.46 -4.23
C GLU A 69 14.43 -14.89 -3.68
N GLY A 70 14.48 -14.52 -2.39
CA GLY A 70 15.68 -13.92 -1.79
C GLY A 70 16.02 -12.54 -2.36
N ARG A 71 15.08 -11.88 -3.06
CA ARG A 71 15.27 -10.50 -3.46
C ARG A 71 15.19 -9.65 -2.18
N PRO A 72 16.27 -8.98 -1.74
CA PRO A 72 16.09 -7.87 -0.80
C PRO A 72 15.11 -6.91 -1.47
N GLN A 73 14.22 -6.27 -0.71
CA GLN A 73 13.15 -5.39 -1.22
C GLN A 73 13.72 -4.35 -2.20
N ALA A 74 13.89 -4.76 -3.44
CA ALA A 74 14.27 -3.92 -4.54
C ALA A 74 12.96 -3.29 -4.91
N ILE A 75 12.89 -2.00 -4.60
CA ILE A 75 11.81 -1.10 -4.96
C ILE A 75 11.70 -1.19 -6.49
N ALA A 76 10.85 -2.10 -6.96
CA ALA A 76 10.72 -2.41 -8.37
C ALA A 76 9.92 -1.27 -9.02
N GLY A 77 10.66 -0.32 -9.59
CA GLY A 77 10.13 0.88 -10.23
C GLY A 77 11.13 2.03 -10.21
N LEU A 78 12.31 1.82 -10.82
CA LEU A 78 13.09 2.85 -11.50
C LEU A 78 13.11 2.48 -12.98
#